data_AF-A0A7V3DFU4-F1
#
_entry.id   AF-A0A7V3DFU4-F1
#
_cell.length_a   1.000
_cell.length_b   1.000
_cell.length_c   1.000
_cell.angle_alpha   90.00
_cell.angle_beta   90.00
_cell.angle_gamma   90.00
#
_symmetry.space_group_name_H-M   'P 1'
#
loop_
_entity.id
_entity.type
_entity.pdbx_description
1 polymer ?
#
loop_
_entity_poly.entity_id
_entity_poly.type
_entity_poly.pdbx_seq_one_letter_code
_entity_poly.pdbx_strand_id
1 'polypeptide(L)'
;MPDTKDKLKELLARHGLMTGAEWGRRRAELDERRKRGDFEIEHCVPGEVVGEGEGRFYRVVNVFPPDTQQGGLALGDLLEAIPEHVALCACDPDLDDFDPATALFLDVETTGLAGGTGTAPFLIGAGFFDNGAFRLEQTFMRDFDEEEPMLRYLGELFARGTSIVTFNGKSFDVPLLRTRFIAHRLPFRLDGLPHFDLLYAVRRIWKLRVKDCSLGNIERAVLGIERRGDVPGEEIPLIWFDYLRTRDARELKRVFYHHRMDILSLAVLTARLSRGLAAPGGEGFDHGEDRLSVVRLHFRQRRYDDVISRAEQLLLGEPDPVLRRECLAMLAYACKRRQDWDRMEGAWDRMAREFPDDPLPRLELAKHFEHRARNLPEARRVCEEAIVLLDAGEDDPVTHAIRQRLERIRRKMAKGGEFDL
;
A
#
# COMPACT_ATOMS: atom_id res chain seq x y z
N MET A 1 -23.87 -53.21 36.44
CA MET A 1 -23.51 -51.79 36.30
C MET A 1 -22.46 -51.63 35.21
N PRO A 2 -22.85 -51.66 33.93
CA PRO A 2 -22.06 -51.10 32.85
C PRO A 2 -22.45 -49.62 32.65
N ASP A 3 -21.55 -48.72 32.32
CA ASP A 3 -20.19 -48.67 32.78
C ASP A 3 -19.78 -47.19 32.82
N THR A 4 -19.26 -46.76 33.97
CA THR A 4 -18.85 -45.37 34.19
C THR A 4 -17.67 -45.01 33.29
N LYS A 5 -16.97 -46.02 32.75
CA LYS A 5 -15.84 -45.91 31.83
C LYS A 5 -16.29 -45.62 30.40
N ASP A 6 -17.32 -46.26 29.85
CA ASP A 6 -17.80 -45.94 28.50
C ASP A 6 -18.56 -44.62 28.51
N LYS A 7 -19.29 -44.26 29.58
CA LYS A 7 -19.85 -42.90 29.73
C LYS A 7 -18.77 -41.82 29.76
N LEU A 8 -17.64 -42.08 30.44
CA LEU A 8 -16.51 -41.16 30.47
C LEU A 8 -15.81 -41.08 29.10
N LYS A 9 -15.63 -42.21 28.41
CA LYS A 9 -15.11 -42.24 27.03
C LYS A 9 -16.01 -41.47 26.06
N GLU A 10 -17.33 -41.63 26.15
CA GLU A 10 -18.31 -40.92 25.32
C GLU A 10 -18.26 -39.41 25.58
N LEU A 11 -18.20 -38.98 26.84
CA LEU A 11 -18.06 -37.56 27.23
C LEU A 11 -16.74 -36.96 26.74
N LEU A 12 -15.64 -37.69 26.91
CA LEU A 12 -14.32 -37.28 26.43
C LEU A 12 -14.30 -37.17 24.90
N ALA A 13 -14.84 -38.15 24.18
CA ALA A 13 -14.95 -38.12 22.72
C ALA A 13 -15.85 -36.97 22.22
N ARG A 14 -16.97 -36.69 22.90
CA ARG A 14 -17.91 -35.62 22.56
C ARG A 14 -17.32 -34.22 22.72
N HIS A 15 -16.33 -34.05 23.60
CA HIS A 15 -15.61 -32.80 23.81
C HIS A 15 -14.19 -32.78 23.24
N GLY A 16 -13.78 -33.82 22.50
CA GLY A 16 -12.41 -33.95 21.96
C GLY A 16 -11.32 -34.03 23.03
N LEU A 17 -11.67 -34.41 24.27
CA LEU A 17 -10.77 -34.52 25.40
C LEU A 17 -10.14 -35.91 25.43
N MET A 18 -8.84 -35.99 25.74
CA MET A 18 -8.10 -37.26 25.81
C MET A 18 -8.20 -37.89 27.20
N THR A 19 -8.22 -39.21 27.27
CA THR A 19 -8.01 -39.93 28.54
C THR A 19 -6.57 -39.71 29.05
N GLY A 20 -6.33 -39.86 30.36
CA GLY A 20 -4.99 -39.74 30.92
C GLY A 20 -3.97 -40.74 30.32
N ALA A 21 -4.43 -41.93 29.93
CA ALA A 21 -3.59 -42.92 29.25
C ALA A 21 -3.27 -42.53 27.79
N GLU A 22 -4.21 -41.93 27.07
CA GLU A 22 -3.97 -41.40 25.72
C GLU A 22 -3.04 -40.19 25.76
N TRP A 23 -3.22 -39.31 26.74
CA TRP A 23 -2.32 -38.18 26.97
C TRP A 23 -0.90 -38.65 27.30
N GLY A 24 -0.76 -39.65 28.18
CA GLY A 24 0.53 -40.24 28.52
C GLY A 24 1.24 -40.86 27.31
N ARG A 25 0.51 -41.61 26.46
CA ARG A 25 1.06 -42.16 25.20
C ARG A 25 1.50 -41.06 24.24
N ARG A 26 0.65 -40.04 24.02
CA ARG A 26 0.95 -38.92 23.12
C ARG A 26 2.16 -38.13 23.59
N ARG A 27 2.30 -37.92 24.91
CA ARG A 27 3.47 -37.25 25.50
C ARG A 27 4.75 -38.05 25.28
N ALA A 28 4.72 -39.36 25.57
CA ALA A 28 5.87 -40.23 25.33
C ALA A 28 6.28 -40.25 23.84
N GLU A 29 5.30 -40.28 22.94
CA GLU A 29 5.55 -40.19 21.50
C GLU A 29 6.22 -38.86 21.11
N LEU A 30 5.72 -37.73 21.62
CA LEU A 30 6.32 -36.41 21.37
C LEU A 30 7.74 -36.31 21.93
N ASP A 31 8.00 -36.88 23.11
CA ASP A 31 9.35 -36.90 23.70
C ASP A 31 10.32 -37.73 22.85
N GLU A 32 9.88 -38.89 22.33
CA GLU A 32 10.69 -39.69 21.41
C GLU A 32 10.94 -38.99 20.06
N ARG A 33 9.93 -38.32 19.50
CA ARG A 33 10.09 -37.48 18.30
C ARG A 33 11.11 -36.37 18.52
N ARG A 34 11.05 -35.70 19.68
CA ARG A 34 12.00 -34.66 20.05
C ARG A 34 13.42 -35.20 20.19
N LYS A 35 13.61 -36.36 20.81
CA LYS A 35 14.93 -37.01 20.93
C LYS A 35 15.54 -37.37 19.58
N ARG A 36 14.72 -37.70 18.58
CA ARG A 36 15.19 -37.95 17.21
C ARG A 36 15.54 -36.68 16.42
N GLY A 37 15.24 -35.50 16.95
CA GLY A 37 15.44 -34.24 16.26
C GLY A 37 14.33 -33.88 15.27
N ASP A 38 13.17 -34.56 15.32
CA ASP A 38 12.04 -34.32 14.39
C ASP A 38 11.51 -32.87 14.46
N PHE A 39 11.86 -32.11 15.51
CA PHE A 39 11.43 -30.73 15.73
C PHE A 39 12.50 -29.70 15.37
N GLU A 40 13.70 -30.14 14.98
CA GLU A 40 14.75 -29.23 14.51
C GLU A 40 14.31 -28.53 13.22
N ILE A 41 14.87 -27.35 12.96
CA ILE A 41 14.45 -26.49 11.85
C ILE A 41 14.62 -27.16 10.49
N GLU A 42 15.68 -27.95 10.32
CA GLU A 42 15.99 -28.71 9.12
C GLU A 42 14.90 -29.72 8.74
N HIS A 43 14.16 -30.24 9.73
CA HIS A 43 13.06 -31.18 9.52
C HIS A 43 11.69 -30.49 9.39
N CYS A 44 11.55 -29.27 9.90
CA CYS A 44 10.28 -28.54 9.91
C CYS A 44 10.12 -27.61 8.70
N VAL A 45 11.21 -26.98 8.26
CA VAL A 45 11.23 -25.99 7.18
C VAL A 45 12.37 -26.35 6.21
N PRO A 46 12.07 -26.88 5.01
CA PRO A 46 13.09 -27.28 4.04
C PRO A 46 14.00 -26.11 3.65
N GLY A 47 15.28 -26.23 3.96
CA GLY A 47 16.31 -25.22 3.74
C GLY A 47 17.69 -25.82 3.92
N GLU A 48 18.69 -24.96 4.03
CA GLU A 48 20.09 -25.37 4.16
C GLU A 48 20.85 -24.47 5.15
N VAL A 49 21.92 -25.03 5.72
CA VAL A 49 22.89 -24.25 6.48
C VAL A 49 23.92 -23.69 5.51
N VAL A 50 24.05 -22.37 5.46
CA VAL A 50 25.05 -21.68 4.64
C VAL A 50 26.22 -21.30 5.53
N GLY A 51 27.46 -21.55 5.07
CA GLY A 51 28.70 -21.30 5.82
C GLY A 51 29.16 -22.50 6.64
N GLU A 52 30.28 -22.32 7.37
CA GLU A 52 30.90 -23.35 8.21
C GLU A 52 31.28 -22.77 9.59
N GLY A 53 31.35 -23.62 10.61
CA GLY A 53 31.75 -23.23 11.96
C GLY A 53 30.87 -22.14 12.56
N GLU A 54 31.50 -21.08 13.09
CA GLU A 54 30.84 -19.90 13.68
C GLU A 54 30.29 -18.93 12.60
N GLY A 55 30.61 -19.14 11.32
CA GLY A 55 30.15 -18.29 10.21
C GLY A 55 28.91 -18.81 9.51
N ARG A 56 28.02 -19.53 10.22
CA ARG A 56 26.87 -20.21 9.63
C ARG A 56 25.54 -19.55 9.94
N PHE A 57 24.57 -19.72 9.05
CA PHE A 57 23.17 -19.34 9.26
C PHE A 57 22.24 -20.26 8.46
N TYR A 58 20.93 -20.19 8.70
CA TYR A 58 19.96 -21.00 7.96
C TYR A 58 19.32 -20.23 6.81
N ARG A 59 19.16 -20.86 5.64
CA ARG A 59 18.55 -20.24 4.45
C ARG A 59 17.48 -21.14 3.88
N VAL A 60 16.35 -20.55 3.53
CA VAL A 60 15.26 -21.19 2.77
C VAL A 60 15.16 -20.50 1.42
N VAL A 61 15.13 -21.30 0.35
CA VAL A 61 15.01 -20.80 -1.02
C VAL A 61 13.75 -21.37 -1.65
N ASN A 62 12.93 -20.50 -2.22
CA ASN A 62 11.82 -20.89 -3.07
C ASN A 62 11.99 -20.21 -4.44
N VAL A 63 11.73 -20.97 -5.50
CA VAL A 63 11.76 -20.48 -6.88
C VAL A 63 10.38 -20.68 -7.46
N PHE A 64 9.79 -19.59 -7.94
CA PHE A 64 8.43 -19.56 -8.47
C PHE A 64 8.49 -19.27 -9.97
N PRO A 65 7.95 -20.17 -10.81
CA PRO A 65 7.73 -19.88 -12.22
C PRO A 65 6.91 -18.59 -12.40
N PRO A 66 7.11 -17.82 -13.50
CA PRO A 66 6.37 -16.58 -13.75
C PRO A 66 4.85 -16.72 -13.73
N ASP A 67 4.30 -17.88 -14.11
CA ASP A 67 2.87 -18.18 -14.11
C ASP A 67 2.31 -18.54 -12.73
N THR A 68 3.15 -18.58 -11.69
CA THR A 68 2.73 -18.80 -10.31
C THR A 68 1.72 -17.74 -9.90
N GLN A 69 0.51 -18.19 -9.53
CA GLN A 69 -0.58 -17.34 -9.12
C GLN A 69 -0.42 -16.89 -7.67
N GLN A 70 -0.66 -15.60 -7.43
CA GLN A 70 -0.76 -14.98 -6.12
C GLN A 70 -1.96 -14.03 -6.13
N GLY A 71 -3.11 -14.52 -5.67
CA GLY A 71 -4.39 -13.85 -5.83
C GLY A 71 -4.89 -13.90 -7.28
N GLY A 72 -5.39 -12.79 -7.81
CA GLY A 72 -5.84 -12.65 -9.20
C GLY A 72 -4.75 -12.27 -10.21
N LEU A 73 -3.48 -12.48 -9.90
CA LEU A 73 -2.31 -12.08 -10.69
C LEU A 73 -1.25 -13.19 -10.70
N ALA A 74 -0.43 -13.21 -11.73
CA ALA A 74 0.78 -14.03 -11.80
C ALA A 74 2.00 -13.23 -11.33
N LEU A 75 3.02 -13.88 -10.77
CA LEU A 75 4.26 -13.18 -10.40
C LEU A 75 4.96 -12.55 -11.61
N GLY A 76 4.85 -13.17 -12.79
CA GLY A 76 5.38 -12.66 -14.05
C GLY A 76 4.74 -11.34 -14.50
N ASP A 77 3.52 -11.02 -14.06
CA ASP A 77 2.85 -9.75 -14.38
C ASP A 77 3.63 -8.54 -13.84
N LEU A 78 4.51 -8.76 -12.86
CA LEU A 78 5.42 -7.73 -12.35
C LEU A 78 6.43 -7.27 -13.41
N LEU A 79 6.87 -8.14 -14.31
CA LEU A 79 7.83 -7.77 -15.36
C LEU A 79 7.22 -6.80 -16.39
N GLU A 80 5.90 -6.74 -16.47
CA GLU A 80 5.15 -5.79 -17.31
C GLU A 80 4.87 -4.46 -16.59
N ALA A 81 5.40 -4.27 -15.37
CA ALA A 81 5.22 -3.03 -14.63
C ALA A 81 5.96 -1.88 -15.30
N ILE A 82 5.20 -0.90 -15.76
CA ILE A 82 5.71 0.34 -16.36
C ILE A 82 6.38 1.22 -15.27
N PRO A 83 7.65 1.62 -15.44
CA PRO A 83 8.41 2.41 -14.46
C PRO A 83 7.73 3.73 -14.08
N GLU A 84 7.18 4.45 -15.07
CA GLU A 84 6.50 5.74 -14.84
C GLU A 84 5.27 5.60 -13.95
N HIS A 85 4.62 4.43 -13.94
CA HIS A 85 3.51 4.14 -13.03
C HIS A 85 4.01 3.95 -11.59
N VAL A 86 5.15 3.30 -11.41
CA VAL A 86 5.79 3.11 -10.11
C VAL A 86 6.21 4.46 -9.52
N ALA A 87 6.91 5.27 -10.29
CA ALA A 87 7.30 6.64 -9.91
C ALA A 87 6.08 7.52 -9.59
N LEU A 88 5.03 7.45 -10.42
CA LEU A 88 3.77 8.15 -10.18
C LEU A 88 3.15 7.72 -8.84
N CYS A 89 3.01 6.43 -8.57
CA CYS A 89 2.44 5.90 -7.33
C CYS A 89 3.28 6.26 -6.09
N ALA A 90 4.60 6.24 -6.23
CA ALA A 90 5.54 6.62 -5.18
C ALA A 90 5.53 8.13 -4.89
N CYS A 91 5.18 8.95 -5.90
CA CYS A 91 5.47 10.38 -5.94
C CYS A 91 6.97 10.65 -5.76
N ASP A 92 7.79 9.86 -6.44
CA ASP A 92 9.24 9.84 -6.28
C ASP A 92 9.90 9.65 -7.67
N PRO A 93 10.51 10.70 -8.25
CA PRO A 93 11.10 10.63 -9.59
C PRO A 93 12.35 9.74 -9.64
N ASP A 94 12.96 9.43 -8.50
CA ASP A 94 14.12 8.51 -8.47
C ASP A 94 13.74 7.08 -8.90
N LEU A 95 12.43 6.79 -9.01
CA LEU A 95 11.88 5.52 -9.49
C LEU A 95 11.48 5.55 -10.98
N ASP A 96 11.78 6.61 -11.74
CA ASP A 96 11.46 6.68 -13.18
C ASP A 96 12.21 5.60 -13.99
N ASP A 97 13.37 5.14 -13.51
CA ASP A 97 14.15 4.04 -14.11
C ASP A 97 13.94 2.69 -13.35
N PHE A 98 12.81 2.53 -12.66
CA PHE A 98 12.51 1.29 -11.94
C PHE A 98 12.50 0.08 -12.88
N ASP A 99 13.36 -0.91 -12.63
CA ASP A 99 13.37 -2.17 -13.37
C ASP A 99 12.87 -3.33 -12.47
N PRO A 100 11.69 -3.91 -12.73
CA PRO A 100 11.17 -5.03 -11.95
C PRO A 100 12.07 -6.27 -12.01
N ALA A 101 12.89 -6.45 -13.05
CA ALA A 101 13.79 -7.59 -13.20
C ALA A 101 14.99 -7.53 -12.23
N THR A 102 15.36 -6.33 -11.77
CA THR A 102 16.50 -6.11 -10.87
C THR A 102 16.11 -5.47 -9.53
N ALA A 103 14.80 -5.32 -9.27
CA ALA A 103 14.28 -4.84 -7.99
C ALA A 103 14.35 -5.92 -6.89
N LEU A 104 14.61 -5.50 -5.66
CA LEU A 104 14.59 -6.34 -4.47
C LEU A 104 13.31 -6.10 -3.66
N PHE A 105 12.52 -7.14 -3.46
CA PHE A 105 11.32 -7.14 -2.63
C PHE A 105 11.68 -7.63 -1.23
N LEU A 106 11.68 -6.73 -0.25
CA LEU A 106 12.18 -7.02 1.10
C LEU A 106 11.07 -6.97 2.13
N ASP A 107 11.17 -7.88 3.08
CA ASP A 107 10.38 -7.93 4.31
C ASP A 107 11.27 -8.49 5.44
N VAL A 108 10.95 -8.16 6.70
CA VAL A 108 11.71 -8.62 7.87
C VAL A 108 10.81 -8.98 9.04
N GLU A 109 11.10 -10.11 9.68
CA GLU A 109 10.56 -10.42 11.01
C GLU A 109 11.59 -10.12 12.08
N THR A 110 11.13 -9.50 13.16
CA THR A 110 12.00 -8.90 14.17
C THR A 110 11.59 -9.32 15.58
N THR A 111 12.52 -9.22 16.52
CA THR A 111 12.26 -9.55 17.93
C THR A 111 11.32 -8.57 18.66
N GLY A 112 10.89 -7.48 18.02
CA GLY A 112 9.96 -6.53 18.60
C GLY A 112 9.66 -5.31 17.72
N LEU A 113 8.56 -4.61 18.02
CA LEU A 113 8.03 -3.49 17.22
C LEU A 113 8.70 -2.14 17.50
N ALA A 114 9.45 -2.02 18.60
CA ALA A 114 10.17 -0.80 18.96
C ALA A 114 11.60 -0.93 18.43
N GLY A 115 11.93 -0.31 17.31
CA GLY A 115 13.24 -0.40 16.62
C GLY A 115 14.44 0.19 17.38
N GLY A 116 14.57 -0.08 18.68
CA GLY A 116 15.75 0.23 19.47
C GLY A 116 16.88 -0.79 19.24
N THR A 117 18.03 -0.55 19.87
CA THR A 117 19.27 -1.33 19.67
C THR A 117 19.17 -2.81 20.06
N GLY A 118 18.17 -3.19 20.85
CA GLY A 118 17.89 -4.59 21.23
C GLY A 118 17.03 -5.37 20.23
N THR A 119 16.47 -4.69 19.22
CA THR A 119 15.67 -5.35 18.18
C THR A 119 16.59 -5.96 17.15
N ALA A 120 16.39 -7.24 16.87
CA ALA A 120 17.16 -8.01 15.89
C ALA A 120 16.21 -8.58 14.82
N PRO A 121 16.56 -8.45 13.53
CA PRO A 121 15.84 -9.13 12.47
C PRO A 121 16.27 -10.60 12.44
N PHE A 122 15.37 -11.50 12.82
CA PHE A 122 15.70 -12.93 12.87
C PHE A 122 15.30 -13.68 11.60
N LEU A 123 14.43 -13.10 10.79
CA LEU A 123 14.08 -13.60 9.46
C LEU A 123 14.10 -12.40 8.51
N ILE A 124 14.89 -12.49 7.45
CA ILE A 124 15.00 -11.44 6.42
C ILE A 124 14.73 -12.09 5.08
N GLY A 125 13.83 -11.49 4.31
CA GLY A 125 13.48 -11.98 3.00
C GLY A 125 13.91 -11.06 1.89
N ALA A 126 14.33 -11.67 0.79
CA ALA A 126 14.60 -10.99 -0.46
C ALA A 126 13.99 -11.78 -1.62
N GLY A 127 12.95 -11.21 -2.22
CA GLY A 127 12.37 -11.64 -3.48
C GLY A 127 12.98 -10.87 -4.65
N PHE A 128 13.34 -11.55 -5.73
CA PHE A 128 13.89 -10.94 -6.95
C PHE A 128 13.74 -11.89 -8.15
N PHE A 129 13.84 -11.37 -9.37
CA PHE A 129 13.90 -12.23 -10.54
C PHE A 129 15.32 -12.76 -10.77
N ASP A 130 15.43 -14.06 -11.00
CA ASP A 130 16.66 -14.74 -11.38
C ASP A 130 16.36 -15.81 -12.43
N ASN A 131 17.10 -15.81 -13.53
CA ASN A 131 16.94 -16.75 -14.64
C ASN A 131 15.48 -16.93 -15.12
N GLY A 132 14.71 -15.84 -15.15
CA GLY A 132 13.32 -15.84 -15.61
C GLY A 132 12.31 -16.42 -14.62
N ALA A 133 12.68 -16.63 -13.36
CA ALA A 133 11.77 -17.04 -12.29
C ALA A 133 11.86 -16.07 -11.10
N PHE A 134 10.78 -15.96 -10.32
CA PHE A 134 10.81 -15.18 -9.08
C PHE A 134 11.44 -16.03 -7.98
N ARG A 135 12.62 -15.65 -7.53
CA ARG A 135 13.37 -16.31 -6.48
C ARG A 135 13.15 -15.56 -5.17
N LEU A 136 12.73 -16.29 -4.14
CA LEU A 136 12.63 -15.82 -2.77
C LEU A 136 13.69 -16.52 -1.93
N GLU A 137 14.53 -15.73 -1.28
CA GLU A 137 15.44 -16.20 -0.25
C GLU A 137 15.03 -15.66 1.12
N GLN A 138 14.80 -16.56 2.07
CA GLN A 138 14.52 -16.22 3.46
C GLN A 138 15.73 -16.67 4.30
N THR A 139 16.49 -15.71 4.82
CA THR A 139 17.62 -15.96 5.70
C THR A 139 17.16 -15.89 7.15
N PHE A 140 17.48 -16.92 7.93
CA PHE A 140 16.99 -17.12 9.28
C PHE A 140 18.12 -17.29 10.28
N MET A 141 18.05 -16.50 11.34
CA MET A 141 18.95 -16.51 12.49
C MET A 141 18.43 -17.48 13.53
N ARG A 142 19.05 -18.67 13.65
CA ARG A 142 18.64 -19.70 14.63
C ARG A 142 19.06 -19.34 16.05
N ASP A 143 20.09 -18.53 16.18
CA ASP A 143 20.57 -17.94 17.43
C ASP A 143 21.38 -16.67 17.11
N PHE A 144 21.63 -15.82 18.11
CA PHE A 144 22.18 -14.47 17.92
C PHE A 144 23.59 -14.44 17.30
N ASP A 145 24.38 -15.51 17.45
CA ASP A 145 25.70 -15.63 16.83
C ASP A 145 25.64 -15.76 15.30
N GLU A 146 24.48 -16.15 14.75
CA GLU A 146 24.27 -16.29 13.30
C GLU A 146 23.95 -14.96 12.60
N GLU A 147 23.83 -13.85 13.33
CA GLU A 147 23.46 -12.56 12.74
C GLU A 147 24.52 -12.02 11.78
N GLU A 148 25.79 -11.95 12.20
CA GLU A 148 26.87 -11.42 11.36
C GLU A 148 27.01 -12.18 10.02
N PRO A 149 27.12 -13.54 10.01
CA PRO A 149 27.23 -14.26 8.74
C PRO A 149 25.99 -14.09 7.86
N MET A 150 24.79 -14.01 8.44
CA MET A 150 23.55 -13.71 7.72
C MET A 150 23.59 -12.33 7.06
N LEU A 151 23.96 -11.27 7.80
CA LEU A 151 24.05 -9.91 7.27
C LEU A 151 25.14 -9.78 6.21
N ARG A 152 26.27 -10.48 6.36
CA ARG A 152 27.34 -10.52 5.35
C ARG A 152 26.83 -11.11 4.04
N TYR A 153 26.11 -12.22 4.10
CA TYR A 153 25.46 -12.81 2.95
C TYR A 153 24.47 -11.84 2.28
N LEU A 154 23.60 -11.21 3.08
CA LEU A 154 22.63 -10.24 2.59
C LEU A 154 23.30 -9.02 1.95
N GLY A 155 24.45 -8.57 2.46
CA GLY A 155 25.22 -7.49 1.84
C GLY A 155 25.60 -7.79 0.38
N GLU A 156 26.03 -9.02 0.10
CA GLU A 156 26.35 -9.46 -1.27
C GLU A 156 25.10 -9.65 -2.14
N LEU A 157 23.98 -10.07 -1.54
CA LEU A 157 22.70 -10.17 -2.24
C LEU A 157 22.16 -8.79 -2.61
N PHE A 158 22.16 -7.86 -1.65
CA PHE A 158 21.69 -6.49 -1.80
C PHE A 158 22.47 -5.72 -2.87
N ALA A 159 23.76 -6.00 -3.04
CA ALA A 159 24.60 -5.40 -4.07
C ALA A 159 24.14 -5.69 -5.51
N ARG A 160 23.23 -6.64 -5.72
CA ARG A 160 22.68 -7.00 -7.03
C ARG A 160 21.45 -6.20 -7.42
N GLY A 161 20.80 -5.56 -6.44
CA GLY A 161 19.56 -4.81 -6.65
C GLY A 161 19.81 -3.40 -7.17
N THR A 162 18.92 -2.91 -8.02
CA THR A 162 18.91 -1.51 -8.47
C THR A 162 17.90 -0.64 -7.72
N SER A 163 16.90 -1.26 -7.11
CA SER A 163 15.85 -0.60 -6.33
C SER A 163 15.29 -1.55 -5.27
N ILE A 164 14.55 -0.99 -4.32
CA ILE A 164 13.96 -1.74 -3.21
C ILE A 164 12.46 -1.52 -3.19
N VAL A 165 11.71 -2.60 -2.96
CA VAL A 165 10.27 -2.57 -2.74
C VAL A 165 9.97 -3.17 -1.37
N THR A 166 9.26 -2.43 -0.52
CA THR A 166 8.84 -2.91 0.81
C THR A 166 7.42 -2.46 1.13
N PHE A 167 6.86 -2.92 2.25
CA PHE A 167 5.62 -2.38 2.81
C PHE A 167 5.89 -1.74 4.17
N ASN A 168 5.87 -0.40 4.23
CA ASN A 168 6.23 0.37 5.43
C ASN A 168 7.73 0.30 5.84
N GLY A 169 8.58 -0.26 4.98
CA GLY A 169 10.00 -0.45 5.30
C GLY A 169 10.85 0.82 5.32
N LYS A 170 10.39 1.95 4.74
CA LYS A 170 11.09 3.24 4.89
C LYS A 170 11.18 3.68 6.35
N SER A 171 10.17 3.33 7.14
CA SER A 171 10.03 3.75 8.54
C SER A 171 10.45 2.69 9.55
N PHE A 172 10.68 1.45 9.13
CA PHE A 172 10.97 0.33 10.03
C PHE A 172 12.13 -0.56 9.54
N ASP A 173 11.90 -1.39 8.51
CA ASP A 173 12.84 -2.43 8.08
C ASP A 173 14.22 -1.90 7.70
N VAL A 174 14.26 -0.90 6.81
CA VAL A 174 15.52 -0.38 6.25
C VAL A 174 16.34 0.34 7.33
N PRO A 175 15.76 1.21 8.19
CA PRO A 175 16.48 1.76 9.35
C PRO A 175 17.01 0.70 10.32
N LEU A 176 16.24 -0.36 10.60
CA LEU A 176 16.67 -1.46 11.46
C LEU A 176 17.87 -2.18 10.86
N LEU A 177 17.75 -2.63 9.60
CA LEU A 177 18.84 -3.31 8.89
C LEU A 177 20.09 -2.43 8.84
N ARG A 178 19.97 -1.15 8.49
CA ARG A 178 21.10 -0.21 8.50
C ARG A 178 21.82 -0.20 9.85
N THR A 179 21.07 -0.13 10.94
CA THR A 179 21.62 -0.13 12.31
C THR A 179 22.37 -1.43 12.61
N ARG A 180 21.84 -2.59 12.21
CA ARG A 180 22.50 -3.89 12.42
C ARG A 180 23.76 -4.04 11.57
N PHE A 181 23.74 -3.64 10.30
CA PHE A 181 24.93 -3.62 9.45
C PHE A 181 26.04 -2.73 10.04
N ILE A 182 25.70 -1.53 10.53
CA ILE A 182 26.65 -0.64 11.19
C ILE A 182 27.22 -1.26 12.46
N ALA A 183 26.38 -1.88 13.30
CA ALA A 183 26.81 -2.52 14.55
C ALA A 183 27.83 -3.64 14.29
N HIS A 184 27.66 -4.39 13.21
CA HIS A 184 28.58 -5.44 12.74
C HIS A 184 29.72 -4.92 11.85
N ARG A 185 29.83 -3.59 11.65
CA ARG A 185 30.86 -2.95 10.81
C ARG A 185 30.84 -3.44 9.36
N LEU A 186 29.66 -3.78 8.85
CA LEU A 186 29.43 -4.19 7.47
C LEU A 186 28.93 -3.01 6.63
N PRO A 187 29.30 -2.92 5.33
CA PRO A 187 28.76 -1.90 4.44
C PRO A 187 27.27 -2.16 4.17
N PHE A 188 26.42 -1.16 4.39
CA PHE A 188 24.98 -1.27 4.11
C PHE A 188 24.69 -0.92 2.64
N ARG A 189 24.49 -1.95 1.81
CA ARG A 189 24.41 -1.83 0.34
C ARG A 189 23.07 -1.34 -0.21
N LEU A 190 22.10 -1.06 0.66
CA LEU A 190 20.80 -0.50 0.29
C LEU A 190 20.78 1.04 0.32
N ASP A 191 21.80 1.68 0.88
CA ASP A 191 21.88 3.14 0.92
C ASP A 191 21.99 3.73 -0.49
N GLY A 192 21.13 4.72 -0.77
CA GLY A 192 21.09 5.42 -2.04
C GLY A 192 20.30 4.73 -3.16
N LEU A 193 19.78 3.51 -2.93
CA LEU A 193 18.88 2.88 -3.90
C LEU A 193 17.50 3.56 -3.88
N PRO A 194 16.87 3.76 -5.06
CA PRO A 194 15.47 4.09 -5.15
C PRO A 194 14.60 3.12 -4.37
N HIS A 195 13.68 3.64 -3.55
CA HIS A 195 12.89 2.83 -2.64
C HIS A 195 11.39 3.06 -2.85
N PHE A 196 10.74 2.06 -3.42
CA PHE A 196 9.29 2.01 -3.57
C PHE A 196 8.63 1.37 -2.33
N ASP A 197 8.22 2.23 -1.39
CA ASP A 197 7.45 1.77 -0.23
C ASP A 197 5.94 1.76 -0.56
N LEU A 198 5.41 0.54 -0.70
CA LEU A 198 4.06 0.27 -1.16
C LEU A 198 2.99 0.81 -0.22
N LEU A 199 3.26 0.98 1.08
CA LEU A 199 2.24 1.50 2.02
C LEU A 199 1.77 2.90 1.59
N TYR A 200 2.68 3.74 1.12
CA TYR A 200 2.34 5.10 0.69
C TYR A 200 1.57 5.10 -0.62
N ALA A 201 1.98 4.28 -1.60
CA ALA A 201 1.26 4.10 -2.86
C ALA A 201 -0.16 3.58 -2.63
N VAL A 202 -0.28 2.55 -1.81
CA VAL A 202 -1.54 1.95 -1.39
C VAL A 202 -2.46 2.99 -0.76
N ARG A 203 -1.95 3.77 0.20
CA ARG A 203 -2.76 4.79 0.87
C ARG A 203 -3.20 5.90 -0.07
N ARG A 204 -2.42 6.19 -1.12
CA ARG A 204 -2.79 7.20 -2.11
C ARG A 204 -3.92 6.73 -3.02
N ILE A 205 -3.95 5.44 -3.37
CA ILE A 205 -4.94 4.87 -4.29
C ILE A 205 -6.18 4.35 -3.56
N TRP A 206 -6.01 3.54 -2.52
CA TRP A 206 -7.10 2.75 -1.94
C TRP A 206 -7.62 3.27 -0.61
N LYS A 207 -6.96 4.20 0.09
CA LYS A 207 -7.39 4.62 1.46
C LYS A 207 -8.81 5.17 1.52
N LEU A 208 -9.29 5.79 0.44
CA LEU A 208 -10.64 6.34 0.40
C LEU A 208 -11.70 5.21 0.55
N ARG A 209 -11.45 4.06 -0.07
CA ARG A 209 -12.27 2.84 0.02
C ARG A 209 -11.85 1.95 1.20
N VAL A 210 -10.60 1.49 1.18
CA VAL A 210 -9.99 0.60 2.17
C VAL A 210 -9.36 1.43 3.29
N LYS A 211 -10.17 1.76 4.31
CA LYS A 211 -9.78 2.67 5.41
C LYS A 211 -8.51 2.22 6.15
N ASP A 212 -8.43 0.92 6.46
CA ASP A 212 -7.26 0.29 7.05
C ASP A 212 -6.42 -0.39 5.95
N CYS A 213 -5.31 0.27 5.60
CA CYS A 213 -4.39 -0.18 4.57
C CYS A 213 -3.26 -1.08 5.11
N SER A 214 -3.54 -1.97 6.07
CA SER A 214 -2.61 -3.07 6.39
C SER A 214 -2.48 -4.02 5.19
N LEU A 215 -1.31 -4.68 5.05
CA LEU A 215 -1.04 -5.55 3.90
C LEU A 215 -2.11 -6.64 3.76
N GLY A 216 -2.44 -7.34 4.84
CA GLY A 216 -3.49 -8.36 4.84
C GLY A 216 -4.88 -7.85 4.43
N ASN A 217 -5.24 -6.60 4.72
CA ASN A 217 -6.49 -6.01 4.25
C ASN A 217 -6.45 -5.71 2.75
N ILE A 218 -5.32 -5.21 2.26
CA ILE A 218 -5.12 -4.91 0.83
C ILE A 218 -5.11 -6.20 0.00
N GLU A 219 -4.46 -7.24 0.50
CA GLU A 219 -4.52 -8.58 -0.07
C GLU A 219 -5.96 -9.05 -0.32
N ARG A 220 -6.82 -8.97 0.70
CA ARG A 220 -8.22 -9.37 0.56
C ARG A 220 -9.02 -8.44 -0.34
N ALA A 221 -8.89 -7.13 -0.13
CA ALA A 221 -9.76 -6.12 -0.76
C ALA A 221 -9.33 -5.70 -2.19
N VAL A 222 -8.10 -6.01 -2.59
CA VAL A 222 -7.51 -5.58 -3.87
C VAL A 222 -6.94 -6.76 -4.67
N LEU A 223 -6.27 -7.71 -4.01
CA LEU A 223 -5.60 -8.82 -4.70
C LEU A 223 -6.42 -10.11 -4.71
N GLY A 224 -7.48 -10.20 -3.91
CA GLY A 224 -8.30 -11.41 -3.75
C GLY A 224 -7.55 -12.56 -3.06
N ILE A 225 -6.56 -12.25 -2.23
CA ILE A 225 -5.74 -13.25 -1.53
C ILE A 225 -6.39 -13.61 -0.20
N GLU A 226 -6.65 -14.91 -0.01
CA GLU A 226 -7.08 -15.48 1.27
C GLU A 226 -6.01 -16.41 1.82
N ARG A 227 -5.39 -16.01 2.93
CA ARG A 227 -4.36 -16.81 3.59
C ARG A 227 -4.99 -17.92 4.42
N ARG A 228 -4.42 -19.14 4.38
CA ARG A 228 -4.89 -20.29 5.16
C ARG A 228 -3.78 -20.79 6.07
N GLY A 229 -4.07 -20.87 7.37
CA GLY A 229 -3.10 -21.35 8.38
C GLY A 229 -2.02 -20.33 8.75
N ASP A 230 -2.23 -19.06 8.41
CA ASP A 230 -1.31 -17.97 8.71
C ASP A 230 -1.21 -17.71 10.22
N VAL A 231 -0.12 -17.07 10.63
CA VAL A 231 0.10 -16.61 12.01
C VAL A 231 -0.20 -15.12 12.13
N PRO A 232 -0.83 -14.65 13.22
CA PRO A 232 -0.92 -13.22 13.50
C PRO A 232 0.49 -12.62 13.64
N GLY A 233 0.76 -11.50 12.96
CA GLY A 233 2.09 -10.88 12.95
C GLY A 233 2.60 -10.54 14.35
N GLU A 234 1.72 -10.17 15.28
CA GLU A 234 2.07 -9.89 16.67
C GLU A 234 2.57 -11.12 17.47
N GLU A 235 2.26 -12.34 17.03
CA GLU A 235 2.70 -13.59 17.66
C GLU A 235 4.08 -14.04 17.17
N ILE A 236 4.52 -13.56 16.00
CA ILE A 236 5.75 -14.00 15.33
C ILE A 236 7.00 -13.87 16.23
N PRO A 237 7.23 -12.75 16.95
CA PRO A 237 8.38 -12.64 17.85
C PRO A 237 8.35 -13.68 18.98
N LEU A 238 7.17 -13.95 19.54
CA LEU A 238 7.01 -14.93 20.63
C LEU A 238 7.33 -16.35 20.16
N ILE A 239 6.92 -16.72 18.95
CA ILE A 239 7.23 -18.02 18.35
C ILE A 239 8.75 -18.21 18.21
N TRP A 240 9.47 -17.16 17.79
CA TRP A 240 10.92 -17.24 17.69
C TRP A 240 11.61 -17.37 19.06
N PHE A 241 11.15 -16.62 20.08
CA PHE A 241 11.69 -16.77 21.44
C PHE A 241 11.41 -18.16 22.03
N ASP A 242 10.22 -18.74 21.77
CA ASP A 242 9.92 -20.11 22.17
C ASP A 242 10.80 -21.12 21.45
N TYR A 243 11.09 -20.91 20.16
CA TYR A 243 12.06 -21.70 19.42
C TYR A 243 13.46 -21.61 20.03
N LEU A 244 13.98 -20.42 20.38
CA LEU A 244 15.29 -20.28 21.04
C LEU A 244 15.38 -21.10 22.33
N ARG A 245 14.32 -21.09 23.13
CA ARG A 245 14.26 -21.81 24.42
C ARG A 245 14.11 -23.31 24.27
N THR A 246 13.34 -23.76 23.29
CA THR A 246 12.89 -25.17 23.19
C THR A 246 13.57 -25.95 22.07
N ARG A 247 14.12 -25.26 21.08
CA ARG A 247 14.53 -25.77 19.77
C ARG A 247 13.42 -26.49 19.01
N ASP A 248 12.16 -26.14 19.28
CA ASP A 248 11.00 -26.68 18.58
C ASP A 248 10.58 -25.75 17.43
N ALA A 249 10.92 -26.13 16.20
CA ALA A 249 10.70 -25.33 15.00
C ALA A 249 9.34 -25.56 14.33
N ARG A 250 8.44 -26.35 14.92
CA ARG A 250 7.18 -26.72 14.26
C ARG A 250 6.30 -25.51 13.93
N GLU A 251 6.23 -24.53 14.83
CA GLU A 251 5.47 -23.28 14.59
C GLU A 251 6.19 -22.32 13.64
N LEU A 252 7.52 -22.40 13.51
CA LEU A 252 8.27 -21.56 12.57
C LEU A 252 7.82 -21.78 11.13
N LYS A 253 7.31 -22.97 10.77
CA LYS A 253 6.73 -23.21 9.44
C LYS A 253 5.65 -22.19 9.07
N ARG A 254 4.84 -21.75 10.03
CA ARG A 254 3.80 -20.72 9.83
C ARG A 254 4.41 -19.32 9.68
N VAL A 255 5.46 -19.01 10.44
CA VAL A 255 6.23 -17.76 10.31
C VAL A 255 6.87 -17.64 8.92
N PHE A 256 7.55 -18.69 8.45
CA PHE A 256 8.12 -18.70 7.09
C PHE A 256 7.05 -18.59 6.01
N TYR A 257 5.87 -19.18 6.22
CA TYR A 257 4.73 -19.04 5.32
C TYR A 257 4.22 -17.59 5.28
N HIS A 258 4.02 -16.96 6.44
CA HIS A 258 3.59 -15.56 6.57
C HIS A 258 4.49 -14.63 5.77
N HIS A 259 5.77 -14.63 6.15
CA HIS A 259 6.79 -13.77 5.56
C HIS A 259 6.98 -14.02 4.06
N ARG A 260 6.83 -15.26 3.59
CA ARG A 260 6.79 -15.53 2.14
C ARG A 260 5.57 -14.86 1.49
N MET A 261 4.38 -15.01 2.06
CA MET A 261 3.16 -14.43 1.50
C MET A 261 3.27 -12.91 1.42
N ASP A 262 3.83 -12.26 2.45
CA ASP A 262 4.08 -10.82 2.47
C ASP A 262 4.92 -10.38 1.27
N ILE A 263 6.06 -11.03 1.02
CA ILE A 263 6.97 -10.70 -0.09
C ILE A 263 6.34 -10.97 -1.46
N LEU A 264 5.65 -12.10 -1.63
CA LEU A 264 4.94 -12.39 -2.89
C LEU A 264 3.84 -11.36 -3.16
N SER A 265 3.16 -10.91 -2.10
CA SER A 265 2.15 -9.85 -2.21
C SER A 265 2.74 -8.51 -2.58
N LEU A 266 3.97 -8.17 -2.17
CA LEU A 266 4.65 -6.96 -2.65
C LEU A 266 4.82 -6.99 -4.17
N ALA A 267 5.24 -8.14 -4.74
CA ALA A 267 5.45 -8.30 -6.16
C ALA A 267 4.16 -8.10 -6.96
N VAL A 268 3.10 -8.83 -6.63
CA VAL A 268 1.82 -8.69 -7.34
C VAL A 268 1.10 -7.37 -7.07
N LEU A 269 1.33 -6.72 -5.92
CA LEU A 269 0.75 -5.40 -5.64
C LEU A 269 1.38 -4.31 -6.52
N THR A 270 2.69 -4.37 -6.76
CA THR A 270 3.37 -3.51 -7.74
C THR A 270 2.80 -3.72 -9.14
N ALA A 271 2.64 -4.98 -9.57
CA ALA A 271 2.00 -5.31 -10.84
C ALA A 271 0.56 -4.76 -10.92
N ARG A 272 -0.24 -4.93 -9.86
CA ARG A 272 -1.63 -4.46 -9.77
C ARG A 272 -1.76 -2.95 -9.90
N LEU A 273 -0.85 -2.19 -9.29
CA LEU A 273 -0.78 -0.73 -9.40
C LEU A 273 -0.52 -0.32 -10.84
N SER A 274 0.52 -0.87 -11.45
CA SER A 274 0.91 -0.51 -12.82
C SER A 274 -0.16 -0.90 -13.84
N ARG A 275 -0.70 -2.13 -13.76
CA ARG A 275 -1.82 -2.58 -14.61
C ARG A 275 -3.07 -1.70 -14.45
N GLY A 276 -3.36 -1.27 -13.22
CA GLY A 276 -4.48 -0.37 -12.94
C GLY A 276 -4.35 0.99 -13.62
N LEU A 277 -3.14 1.56 -13.62
CA LEU A 277 -2.85 2.85 -14.24
C LEU A 277 -2.77 2.79 -15.77
N ALA A 278 -2.31 1.66 -16.31
CA ALA A 278 -2.19 1.39 -17.75
C ALA A 278 -3.55 1.27 -18.46
N ALA A 279 -4.59 0.83 -17.74
CA ALA A 279 -5.90 0.62 -18.32
C ALA A 279 -6.51 1.94 -18.85
N PRO A 280 -7.01 1.94 -20.11
CA PRO A 280 -7.60 3.13 -20.71
C PRO A 280 -8.85 3.54 -19.93
N GLY A 281 -9.15 4.84 -19.93
CA GLY A 281 -10.38 5.34 -19.30
C GLY A 281 -10.54 5.03 -17.80
N GLY A 282 -9.46 4.71 -17.09
CA GLY A 282 -9.52 4.39 -15.66
C GLY A 282 -10.24 3.07 -15.32
N GLU A 283 -10.45 2.20 -16.32
CA GLU A 283 -11.10 0.89 -16.16
C GLU A 283 -10.29 -0.08 -15.29
N GLY A 284 -9.01 0.21 -15.05
CA GLY A 284 -8.13 -0.59 -14.21
C GLY A 284 -8.42 -0.50 -12.70
N PHE A 285 -9.42 0.30 -12.31
CA PHE A 285 -9.93 0.39 -10.95
C PHE A 285 -11.46 0.25 -10.99
N ASP A 286 -11.99 -0.66 -10.18
CA ASP A 286 -13.42 -1.01 -10.23
C ASP A 286 -14.30 -0.03 -9.46
N HIS A 287 -13.72 0.70 -8.50
CA HIS A 287 -14.44 1.55 -7.56
C HIS A 287 -14.23 3.04 -7.86
N GLY A 288 -15.29 3.84 -7.68
CA GLY A 288 -15.26 5.29 -7.84
C GLY A 288 -14.22 5.98 -6.96
N GLU A 289 -14.08 5.52 -5.71
CA GLU A 289 -13.12 6.05 -4.75
C GLU A 289 -11.67 5.84 -5.20
N ASP A 290 -11.38 4.71 -5.83
CA ASP A 290 -10.06 4.36 -6.34
C ASP A 290 -9.75 5.22 -7.58
N ARG A 291 -10.73 5.38 -8.48
CA ARG A 291 -10.62 6.24 -9.67
C ARG A 291 -10.42 7.71 -9.30
N LEU A 292 -11.18 8.24 -8.33
CA LEU A 292 -10.98 9.60 -7.81
C LEU A 292 -9.59 9.76 -7.18
N SER A 293 -9.10 8.73 -6.49
CA SER A 293 -7.76 8.72 -5.91
C SER A 293 -6.66 8.77 -6.97
N VAL A 294 -6.86 8.18 -8.15
CA VAL A 294 -5.97 8.37 -9.31
C VAL A 294 -6.01 9.80 -9.82
N VAL A 295 -7.19 10.42 -9.93
CA VAL A 295 -7.31 11.85 -10.29
C VAL A 295 -6.53 12.72 -9.29
N ARG A 296 -6.67 12.46 -7.98
CA ARG A 296 -5.89 13.12 -6.91
C ARG A 296 -4.39 12.93 -7.09
N LEU A 297 -3.96 11.75 -7.48
CA LEU A 297 -2.54 11.44 -7.70
C LEU A 297 -1.94 12.28 -8.83
N HIS A 298 -2.60 12.35 -9.98
CA HIS A 298 -2.15 13.18 -11.11
C HIS A 298 -2.20 14.67 -10.77
N PHE A 299 -3.22 15.12 -10.05
CA PHE A 299 -3.34 16.52 -9.63
C PHE A 299 -2.21 16.94 -8.69
N ARG A 300 -1.85 16.09 -7.72
CA ARG A 300 -0.71 16.32 -6.81
C ARG A 300 0.59 16.50 -7.58
N GLN A 301 0.77 15.73 -8.65
CA GLN A 301 1.96 15.77 -9.49
C GLN A 301 1.87 16.77 -10.64
N ARG A 302 0.83 17.62 -10.64
CA ARG A 302 0.60 18.69 -11.63
C ARG A 302 0.49 18.18 -13.08
N ARG A 303 0.14 16.90 -13.25
CA ARG A 303 -0.15 16.31 -14.56
C ARG A 303 -1.59 16.64 -14.95
N TYR A 304 -1.85 17.91 -15.25
CA TYR A 304 -3.22 18.43 -15.40
C TYR A 304 -3.96 17.88 -16.62
N ASP A 305 -3.25 17.52 -17.70
CA ASP A 305 -3.89 16.91 -18.87
C ASP A 305 -4.47 15.51 -18.51
N ASP A 306 -3.74 14.73 -17.71
CA ASP A 306 -4.25 13.45 -17.17
C ASP A 306 -5.42 13.67 -16.20
N VAL A 307 -5.36 14.71 -15.36
CA VAL A 307 -6.48 15.05 -14.46
C VAL A 307 -7.74 15.30 -15.28
N ILE A 308 -7.64 16.11 -16.33
CA ILE A 308 -8.79 16.46 -17.18
C ILE A 308 -9.38 15.19 -17.79
N SER A 309 -8.55 14.39 -18.49
CA SER A 309 -9.00 13.17 -19.15
C SER A 309 -9.64 12.17 -18.18
N ARG A 310 -8.99 11.89 -17.04
CA ARG A 310 -9.48 10.90 -16.07
C ARG A 310 -10.69 11.39 -15.28
N ALA A 311 -10.77 12.69 -14.97
CA ALA A 311 -11.93 13.28 -14.30
C ALA A 311 -13.17 13.28 -15.21
N GLU A 312 -13.02 13.67 -16.47
CA GLU A 312 -14.10 13.60 -17.47
C GLU A 312 -14.67 12.18 -17.56
N GLN A 313 -13.79 11.19 -17.66
CA GLN A 313 -14.16 9.78 -17.74
C GLN A 313 -14.88 9.27 -16.48
N LEU A 314 -14.39 9.63 -15.27
CA LEU A 314 -15.06 9.27 -14.02
C LEU A 314 -16.49 9.86 -13.97
N LEU A 315 -16.63 11.11 -14.39
CA LEU A 315 -17.90 11.85 -14.35
C LEU A 315 -18.97 11.35 -15.34
N LEU A 316 -18.62 10.48 -16.30
CA LEU A 316 -19.58 9.84 -17.20
C LEU A 316 -20.52 8.87 -16.48
N GLY A 317 -20.01 8.15 -15.47
CA GLY A 317 -20.72 7.04 -14.84
C GLY A 317 -20.77 7.06 -13.32
N GLU A 318 -20.04 7.94 -12.65
CA GLU A 318 -20.00 7.98 -11.18
C GLU A 318 -21.31 8.51 -10.59
N PRO A 319 -22.07 7.72 -9.79
CA PRO A 319 -23.31 8.18 -9.16
C PRO A 319 -23.10 8.91 -7.82
N ASP A 320 -21.99 8.70 -7.10
CA ASP A 320 -21.82 9.24 -5.75
C ASP A 320 -21.65 10.78 -5.77
N PRO A 321 -22.58 11.56 -5.19
CA PRO A 321 -22.50 13.02 -5.20
C PRO A 321 -21.23 13.58 -4.54
N VAL A 322 -20.70 12.92 -3.50
CA VAL A 322 -19.49 13.37 -2.79
C VAL A 322 -18.28 13.24 -3.69
N LEU A 323 -18.13 12.10 -4.38
CA LEU A 323 -17.02 11.87 -5.31
C LEU A 323 -17.12 12.80 -6.52
N ARG A 324 -18.32 12.97 -7.08
CA ARG A 324 -18.57 13.87 -8.21
C ARG A 324 -18.24 15.31 -7.89
N ARG A 325 -18.66 15.82 -6.72
CA ARG A 325 -18.39 17.19 -6.28
C ARG A 325 -16.90 17.48 -6.27
N GLU A 326 -16.12 16.58 -5.66
CA GLU A 326 -14.67 16.73 -5.61
C GLU A 326 -14.03 16.60 -7.00
N CYS A 327 -14.46 15.63 -7.80
CA CYS A 327 -13.95 15.41 -9.15
C CYS A 327 -14.18 16.62 -10.06
N LEU A 328 -15.37 17.24 -10.00
CA LEU A 328 -15.69 18.46 -10.75
C LEU A 328 -14.80 19.64 -10.35
N ALA A 329 -14.59 19.84 -9.05
CA ALA A 329 -13.68 20.88 -8.57
C ALA A 329 -12.25 20.67 -9.08
N MET A 330 -11.76 19.43 -9.02
CA MET A 330 -10.43 19.07 -9.52
C MET A 330 -10.29 19.28 -11.03
N LEU A 331 -11.29 18.85 -11.80
CA LEU A 331 -11.38 19.07 -13.25
C LEU A 331 -11.29 20.57 -13.56
N ALA A 332 -12.14 21.38 -12.94
CA ALA A 332 -12.20 22.80 -13.19
C ALA A 332 -10.89 23.51 -12.81
N TYR A 333 -10.26 23.13 -11.68
CA TYR A 333 -8.94 23.64 -11.33
C TYR A 333 -7.84 23.22 -12.32
N ALA A 334 -7.87 21.99 -12.83
CA ALA A 334 -6.92 21.53 -13.84
C ALA A 334 -7.08 22.28 -15.16
N CYS A 335 -8.31 22.46 -15.66
CA CYS A 335 -8.61 23.29 -16.83
C CYS A 335 -8.11 24.72 -16.64
N LYS A 336 -8.36 25.32 -15.47
CA LYS A 336 -7.85 26.65 -15.11
C LYS A 336 -6.32 26.74 -15.17
N ARG A 337 -5.61 25.70 -14.69
CA ARG A 337 -4.14 25.62 -14.75
C ARG A 337 -3.62 25.48 -16.18
N ARG A 338 -4.38 24.81 -17.05
CA ARG A 338 -4.10 24.70 -18.49
C ARG A 338 -4.60 25.89 -19.31
N GLN A 339 -5.26 26.86 -18.67
CA GLN A 339 -5.89 28.00 -19.33
C GLN A 339 -6.95 27.59 -20.38
N ASP A 340 -7.53 26.41 -20.22
CA ASP A 340 -8.70 25.97 -20.98
C ASP A 340 -9.94 26.51 -20.28
N TRP A 341 -10.34 27.72 -20.67
CA TRP A 341 -11.40 28.46 -20.01
C TRP A 341 -12.78 27.89 -20.31
N ASP A 342 -12.98 27.35 -21.52
CA ASP A 342 -14.26 26.79 -21.94
C ASP A 342 -14.59 25.53 -21.14
N ARG A 343 -13.62 24.59 -21.01
CA ARG A 343 -13.81 23.41 -20.16
C ARG A 343 -13.89 23.77 -18.68
N MET A 344 -13.11 24.76 -18.23
CA MET A 344 -13.18 25.23 -16.84
C MET A 344 -14.58 25.78 -16.51
N GLU A 345 -15.14 26.62 -17.38
CA GLU A 345 -16.49 27.18 -17.22
C GLU A 345 -17.52 26.06 -17.18
N GLY A 346 -17.47 25.13 -18.15
CA GLY A 346 -18.37 23.98 -18.20
C GLY A 346 -18.32 23.10 -16.95
N ALA A 347 -17.13 22.87 -16.39
CA ALA A 347 -16.96 22.09 -15.16
C ALA A 347 -17.54 22.81 -13.93
N TRP A 348 -17.29 24.12 -13.77
CA TRP A 348 -17.87 24.89 -12.65
C TRP A 348 -19.37 25.06 -12.77
N ASP A 349 -19.88 25.31 -13.98
CA ASP A 349 -21.30 25.44 -14.25
C ASP A 349 -22.05 24.11 -14.00
N ARG A 350 -21.47 22.98 -14.43
CA ARG A 350 -21.98 21.65 -14.05
C ARG A 350 -21.99 21.44 -12.54
N MET A 351 -20.92 21.82 -11.84
CA MET A 351 -20.87 21.74 -10.37
C MET A 351 -21.91 22.64 -9.69
N ALA A 352 -22.12 23.86 -10.17
CA ALA A 352 -23.13 24.78 -9.62
C ALA A 352 -24.57 24.27 -9.78
N ARG A 353 -24.83 23.51 -10.85
CA ARG A 353 -26.12 22.83 -11.07
C ARG A 353 -26.30 21.60 -10.20
N GLU A 354 -25.28 20.75 -10.09
CA GLU A 354 -25.34 19.52 -9.29
C GLU A 354 -25.32 19.81 -7.78
N PHE A 355 -24.67 20.90 -7.37
CA PHE A 355 -24.49 21.29 -5.97
C PHE A 355 -24.86 22.78 -5.79
N PRO A 356 -26.16 23.13 -5.78
CA PRO A 356 -26.61 24.51 -5.69
C PRO A 356 -26.18 25.21 -4.39
N ASP A 357 -26.06 24.46 -3.30
CA ASP A 357 -25.68 24.96 -1.97
C ASP A 357 -24.16 25.14 -1.81
N ASP A 358 -23.35 24.72 -2.79
CA ASP A 358 -21.90 24.94 -2.76
C ASP A 358 -21.57 26.35 -3.32
N PRO A 359 -20.99 27.25 -2.50
CA PRO A 359 -20.66 28.60 -2.94
C PRO A 359 -19.44 28.67 -3.87
N LEU A 360 -18.57 27.66 -3.85
CA LEU A 360 -17.32 27.64 -4.57
C LEU A 360 -17.46 27.81 -6.10
N PRO A 361 -18.27 27.01 -6.82
CA PRO A 361 -18.36 27.10 -8.27
C PRO A 361 -18.84 28.47 -8.74
N ARG A 362 -19.82 29.07 -8.05
CA ARG A 362 -20.33 30.41 -8.39
C ARG A 362 -19.30 31.49 -8.13
N LEU A 363 -18.51 31.39 -7.05
CA LEU A 363 -17.42 32.32 -6.80
C LEU A 363 -16.34 32.25 -7.90
N GLU A 364 -15.97 31.04 -8.34
CA GLU A 364 -14.97 30.87 -9.40
C GLU A 364 -15.48 31.31 -10.77
N LEU A 365 -16.75 31.06 -11.11
CA LEU A 365 -17.40 31.59 -12.32
C LEU A 365 -17.43 33.13 -12.31
N ALA A 366 -17.83 33.75 -11.20
CA ALA A 366 -17.82 35.21 -11.08
C ALA A 366 -16.41 35.81 -11.26
N LYS A 367 -15.37 35.15 -10.73
CA LYS A 367 -13.96 35.54 -10.98
C LYS A 367 -13.61 35.43 -12.47
N HIS A 368 -14.02 34.35 -13.12
CA HIS A 368 -13.77 34.11 -14.53
C HIS A 368 -14.42 35.20 -15.40
N PHE A 369 -15.73 35.42 -15.23
CA PHE A 369 -16.47 36.41 -16.00
C PHE A 369 -15.96 37.85 -15.77
N GLU A 370 -15.59 38.19 -14.54
CA GLU A 370 -15.06 39.53 -14.24
C GLU A 370 -13.67 39.78 -14.84
N HIS A 371 -12.75 38.84 -14.69
CA HIS A 371 -11.33 39.08 -14.97
C HIS A 371 -10.86 38.55 -16.32
N ARG A 372 -11.39 37.39 -16.75
CA ARG A 372 -10.93 36.69 -17.95
C ARG A 372 -11.83 36.93 -19.14
N ALA A 373 -13.12 36.64 -19.02
CA ALA A 373 -14.10 36.86 -20.10
C ALA A 373 -14.49 38.35 -20.25
N ARG A 374 -14.23 39.17 -19.22
CA ARG A 374 -14.61 40.59 -19.14
C ARG A 374 -16.11 40.83 -19.36
N ASN A 375 -16.94 39.85 -19.00
CA ASN A 375 -18.39 39.92 -19.04
C ASN A 375 -18.92 40.31 -17.65
N LEU A 376 -18.94 41.62 -17.36
CA LEU A 376 -19.43 42.13 -16.08
C LEU A 376 -20.92 41.83 -15.81
N PRO A 377 -21.84 41.91 -16.81
CA PRO A 377 -23.23 41.49 -16.61
C PRO A 377 -23.36 40.05 -16.12
N GLU A 378 -22.63 39.13 -16.72
CA GLU A 378 -22.69 37.71 -16.33
C GLU A 378 -22.03 37.46 -14.97
N ALA A 379 -20.89 38.12 -14.69
CA ALA A 379 -20.26 38.07 -13.37
C ALA A 379 -21.22 38.56 -12.26
N ARG A 380 -22.00 39.61 -12.54
CA ARG A 380 -23.03 40.13 -11.64
C ARG A 380 -24.15 39.11 -11.45
N ARG A 381 -24.69 38.56 -12.55
CA ARG A 381 -25.79 37.56 -12.53
C ARG A 381 -25.44 36.38 -11.63
N VAL A 382 -24.26 35.78 -11.82
CA VAL A 382 -23.78 34.63 -11.03
C VAL A 382 -23.64 34.98 -9.55
N CYS A 383 -23.14 36.18 -9.21
CA CYS A 383 -23.05 36.63 -7.82
C CYS A 383 -24.42 36.85 -7.18
N GLU A 384 -25.38 37.46 -7.90
CA GLU A 384 -26.74 37.69 -7.41
C GLU A 384 -27.47 36.36 -7.18
N GLU A 385 -27.36 35.42 -8.12
CA GLU A 385 -27.91 34.07 -7.97
C GLU A 385 -27.30 33.31 -6.79
N ALA A 386 -25.98 33.41 -6.61
CA ALA A 386 -25.31 32.81 -5.47
C ALA A 386 -25.86 33.36 -4.14
N ILE A 387 -26.02 34.68 -4.01
CA ILE A 387 -26.52 35.30 -2.78
C ILE A 387 -27.96 34.87 -2.48
N VAL A 388 -28.82 34.75 -3.50
CA VAL A 388 -30.21 34.29 -3.33
C VAL A 388 -30.27 32.82 -2.90
N LEU A 389 -29.44 31.97 -3.50
CA LEU A 389 -29.44 30.54 -3.20
C LEU A 389 -28.79 30.22 -1.84
N LEU A 390 -27.74 30.95 -1.48
CA LEU A 390 -26.92 30.73 -0.29
C LEU A 390 -27.40 31.58 0.89
N ASP A 391 -28.71 31.81 1.05
CA ASP A 391 -29.33 32.64 2.11
C ASP A 391 -29.07 32.13 3.56
N ALA A 392 -28.06 31.27 3.74
CA ALA A 392 -27.52 30.76 4.97
C ALA A 392 -26.41 31.67 5.52
N GLY A 393 -26.78 32.60 6.41
CA GLY A 393 -25.92 33.19 7.45
C GLY A 393 -24.76 34.09 6.99
N GLU A 394 -24.56 35.22 7.66
CA GLU A 394 -23.46 36.16 7.35
C GLU A 394 -22.04 35.61 7.62
N ASP A 395 -21.91 34.39 8.13
CA ASP A 395 -20.68 33.84 8.70
C ASP A 395 -19.84 32.96 7.75
N ASP A 396 -20.29 32.64 6.53
CA ASP A 396 -19.47 31.88 5.57
C ASP A 396 -18.47 32.78 4.79
N PRO A 397 -17.14 32.54 4.88
CA PRO A 397 -16.13 33.38 4.22
C PRO A 397 -16.27 33.42 2.68
N VAL A 398 -16.74 32.34 2.05
CA VAL A 398 -16.90 32.27 0.59
C VAL A 398 -18.06 33.16 0.16
N THR A 399 -19.18 33.09 0.87
CA THR A 399 -20.37 33.92 0.67
C THR A 399 -20.05 35.40 0.90
N HIS A 400 -19.26 35.73 1.91
CA HIS A 400 -18.75 37.09 2.12
C HIS A 400 -17.91 37.57 0.92
N ALA A 401 -17.02 36.73 0.39
CA ALA A 401 -16.21 37.07 -0.78
C ALA A 401 -17.06 37.28 -2.05
N ILE A 402 -18.19 36.58 -2.19
CA ILE A 402 -19.17 36.79 -3.27
C ILE A 402 -19.84 38.16 -3.13
N ARG A 403 -20.28 38.55 -1.92
CA ARG A 403 -20.88 39.87 -1.66
C ARG A 403 -19.92 41.02 -1.97
N GLN A 404 -18.67 40.95 -1.46
CA GLN A 404 -17.63 41.94 -1.76
C GLN A 404 -17.35 42.07 -3.27
N ARG A 405 -17.37 40.94 -3.99
CA ARG A 405 -17.18 40.90 -5.44
C ARG A 405 -18.34 41.57 -6.18
N LEU A 406 -19.59 41.29 -5.78
CA LEU A 406 -20.78 41.92 -6.36
C LEU A 406 -20.73 43.45 -6.25
N GLU A 407 -20.37 43.98 -5.07
CA GLU A 407 -20.21 45.43 -4.87
C GLU A 407 -19.12 46.02 -5.77
N ARG A 408 -18.00 45.31 -5.94
CA ARG A 408 -16.92 45.73 -6.84
C ARG A 408 -17.36 45.74 -8.30
N ILE A 409 -18.09 44.71 -8.74
CA ILE A 409 -18.61 44.62 -10.11
C ILE A 409 -19.61 45.76 -10.36
N ARG A 410 -20.55 46.02 -9.44
CA ARG A 410 -21.49 47.15 -9.53
C ARG A 410 -20.77 48.49 -9.68
N ARG A 411 -19.72 48.73 -8.90
CA ARG A 411 -18.88 49.94 -9.01
C ARG A 411 -18.16 50.04 -10.37
N LYS A 412 -17.66 48.93 -10.92
CA LYS A 412 -17.03 48.91 -12.25
C LYS A 412 -18.02 49.21 -13.36
N MET A 413 -19.22 48.63 -13.30
CA MET A 413 -20.29 48.87 -14.28
C MET A 413 -20.75 50.32 -14.26
N ALA A 414 -20.92 50.93 -13.07
CA ALA A 414 -21.28 52.33 -12.93
C ALA A 414 -20.24 53.28 -13.55
N LYS A 415 -18.94 53.00 -13.33
CA LYS A 415 -17.84 53.80 -13.91
C LYS A 415 -17.67 53.60 -15.43
N GLY A 416 -18.02 52.43 -15.96
CA GLY A 416 -17.98 52.16 -17.40
C GLY A 416 -19.09 52.87 -18.18
N GLY A 417 -20.26 53.06 -17.57
CA GLY A 417 -21.39 53.78 -18.18
C GLY A 417 -21.23 55.31 -18.22
N GLU A 418 -20.28 55.89 -17.49
CA GLU A 418 -19.99 57.34 -17.52
C GLU A 418 -19.10 57.76 -18.71
N PHE A 419 -18.49 56.82 -19.44
CA PHE A 419 -17.61 57.11 -20.60
C PHE A 419 -18.26 56.87 -21.97
N ASP A 420 -19.49 56.34 -22.01
CA ASP A 420 -20.27 56.06 -23.24
C ASP A 420 -21.47 57.04 -23.43
N LEU A 421 -21.41 58.22 -22.79
CA LEU A 421 -22.41 59.31 -22.90
C LEU A 421 -21.85 60.57 -23.57
#